data_AF-A0A3D3IXZ7-F1
#
_entry.id   AF-A0A3D3IXZ7-F1
#
_cell.length_a   1.000
_cell.length_b   1.000
_cell.length_c   1.000
_cell.angle_alpha   90.00
_cell.angle_beta   90.00
_cell.angle_gamma   90.00
#
_symmetry.space_group_name_H-M   'P 1'
#
loop_
_entity.id
_entity.type
_entity.pdbx_description
1 polymer ?
#
loop_
_entity_poly.entity_id
_entity_poly.type
_entity_poly.pdbx_seq_one_letter_code
_entity_poly.pdbx_strand_id
1 'polypeptide(L)'
;MSNSGIAINIPLILCGCFYALLCVFSIVTGIIYMLGRRELNPLELSDSFMEKLQDPDKLKKFTKKMGLVTFIVGIVQGITAFAIFMQGKDIYYWIAVGFTLFSIFSVGYKLKGKINAFPLLKLAAYLAILVILMLSSTRALFLQYK
;
A
#
# COMPACT_ATOMS: atom_id res chain seq x y z
N MET A 1 -2.93 -0.58 35.21
CA MET A 1 -2.89 -0.41 33.73
C MET A 1 -3.80 -1.48 33.14
N SER A 2 -4.90 -1.07 32.51
CA SER A 2 -5.99 -1.97 32.07
C SER A 2 -5.57 -2.85 30.89
N ASN A 3 -5.89 -4.15 30.94
CA ASN A 3 -5.72 -5.14 29.87
C ASN A 3 -6.39 -4.73 28.54
N SER A 4 -7.29 -3.74 28.53
CA SER A 4 -7.94 -3.21 27.33
C SER A 4 -6.99 -2.41 26.41
N GLY A 5 -5.87 -1.88 26.92
CA GLY A 5 -4.90 -1.14 26.11
C GLY A 5 -4.08 -2.03 25.18
N ILE A 6 -3.87 -3.30 25.54
CA ILE A 6 -3.07 -4.26 24.75
C ILE A 6 -3.90 -4.80 23.57
N ALA A 7 -5.18 -5.11 23.80
CA ALA A 7 -6.05 -5.70 22.78
C ALA A 7 -6.32 -4.77 21.58
N ILE A 8 -6.42 -3.46 21.81
CA ILE A 8 -6.67 -2.46 20.75
C ILE A 8 -5.39 -2.15 19.96
N ASN A 9 -4.22 -2.33 20.58
CA ASN A 9 -2.93 -2.11 19.92
C ASN A 9 -2.57 -3.22 18.92
N ILE A 10 -3.03 -4.46 19.14
CA ILE A 10 -2.67 -5.59 18.27
C ILE A 10 -3.13 -5.38 16.82
N PRO A 11 -4.41 -5.03 16.52
CA PRO A 11 -4.84 -4.75 15.15
C PRO A 11 -4.03 -3.64 14.49
N LEU A 12 -3.70 -2.58 15.23
CA LEU A 12 -2.95 -1.45 14.70
C LEU A 12 -1.48 -1.81 14.41
N ILE A 13 -0.86 -2.61 15.28
CA ILE A 13 0.47 -3.19 15.05
C ILE A 13 0.45 -4.05 13.77
N LEU A 14 -0.57 -4.88 13.59
CA LEU A 14 -0.71 -5.70 12.37
C LEU A 14 -0.85 -4.83 11.11
N CYS A 15 -1.59 -3.71 11.17
CA CYS A 15 -1.64 -2.74 10.07
C CYS A 15 -0.25 -2.15 9.76
N GLY A 16 0.51 -1.77 10.79
CA GLY A 16 1.87 -1.26 10.64
C GLY A 16 2.81 -2.30 10.02
N CYS A 17 2.78 -3.55 10.50
CA CYS A 17 3.55 -4.66 9.96
C CYS A 17 3.17 -4.95 8.49
N PHE A 18 1.89 -4.91 8.15
CA PHE A 18 1.42 -5.10 6.78
C PHE A 18 1.99 -4.03 5.85
N TYR A 19 1.95 -2.76 6.23
CA TYR A 19 2.56 -1.68 5.43
C TYR A 19 4.08 -1.80 5.35
N ALA A 20 4.75 -2.22 6.42
CA ALA A 20 6.20 -2.45 6.41
C ALA A 20 6.59 -3.60 5.46
N LEU A 21 5.84 -4.70 5.44
CA LEU A 21 6.04 -5.79 4.50
C LEU A 21 5.82 -5.32 3.06
N LEU A 22 4.72 -4.61 2.80
CA LEU A 22 4.44 -4.04 1.48
C LEU A 22 5.54 -3.07 1.03
N CYS A 23 6.07 -2.24 1.94
CA CYS A 23 7.18 -1.33 1.67
C CYS A 23 8.38 -2.10 1.13
N VAL A 24 8.83 -3.15 1.82
CA VAL A 24 9.96 -3.98 1.39
C VAL A 24 9.68 -4.62 0.03
N PHE A 25 8.50 -5.22 -0.15
CA PHE A 25 8.12 -5.81 -1.43
C PHE A 25 8.12 -4.79 -2.58
N SER A 26 7.57 -3.59 -2.36
CA SER A 26 7.48 -2.54 -3.37
C SER A 26 8.84 -1.94 -3.70
N ILE A 27 9.70 -1.71 -2.70
CA ILE A 27 11.07 -1.23 -2.93
C ILE A 27 11.86 -2.25 -3.74
N VAL A 28 11.87 -3.51 -3.32
CA VAL A 28 12.60 -4.58 -4.02
C VAL A 28 12.07 -4.76 -5.44
N THR A 29 10.75 -4.83 -5.62
CA THR A 29 10.12 -4.96 -6.94
C THR A 29 10.41 -3.75 -7.84
N GLY A 30 10.33 -2.55 -7.27
CA GLY A 30 10.63 -1.30 -7.98
C GLY A 30 12.07 -1.26 -8.49
N ILE A 31 13.04 -1.63 -7.66
CA ILE A 31 14.45 -1.72 -8.04
C ILE A 31 14.65 -2.77 -9.14
N ILE A 32 14.06 -3.96 -9.01
CA ILE A 32 14.16 -5.02 -10.01
C ILE A 32 13.64 -4.55 -11.38
N TYR A 33 12.49 -3.87 -11.42
CA TYR A 33 11.92 -3.31 -12.65
C TYR A 33 12.75 -2.15 -13.21
N MET A 34 13.28 -1.26 -12.38
CA MET A 34 14.16 -0.17 -12.82
C MET A 34 15.47 -0.68 -13.42
N LEU A 35 16.05 -1.73 -12.84
CA LEU A 35 17.26 -2.38 -13.32
C LEU A 35 17.01 -3.24 -14.58
N GLY A 36 15.75 -3.42 -15.00
CA GLY A 36 15.38 -4.26 -16.14
C GLY A 36 15.65 -5.74 -15.93
N ARG A 37 15.74 -6.20 -14.67
CA ARG A 37 15.99 -7.61 -14.31
C ARG A 37 14.73 -8.48 -14.40
N ARG A 38 13.55 -7.87 -14.59
CA ARG A 38 12.28 -8.53 -14.74
C ARG A 38 11.38 -7.71 -15.66
N GLU A 39 10.69 -8.38 -16.57
CA GLU A 39 9.66 -7.76 -17.41
C GLU A 39 8.36 -7.61 -16.62
N LEU A 40 7.53 -6.63 -17.01
CA LEU A 40 6.21 -6.42 -16.42
C LEU A 40 5.39 -7.71 -16.52
N ASN A 41 4.92 -8.20 -15.38
CA ASN A 41 4.07 -9.38 -15.37
C ASN A 41 2.73 -9.02 -16.05
N PRO A 42 2.26 -9.74 -17.09
CA PRO A 42 1.02 -9.43 -17.80
C PRO A 42 -0.22 -9.43 -16.88
N LEU A 43 -0.14 -10.07 -15.71
CA LEU A 43 -1.18 -10.00 -14.67
C LEU A 43 -1.33 -8.60 -14.01
N GLU A 44 -0.37 -7.69 -14.22
CA GLU A 44 -0.34 -6.35 -13.62
C GLU A 44 -0.89 -5.25 -14.55
N LEU A 45 -1.18 -5.57 -15.83
CA LEU A 45 -1.65 -4.64 -16.85
C LEU A 45 -2.93 -5.17 -17.51
N SER A 46 -3.83 -4.28 -17.94
CA SER A 46 -4.97 -4.69 -18.76
C SER A 46 -4.50 -5.11 -20.15
N ASP A 47 -5.21 -6.04 -20.78
CA ASP A 47 -4.87 -6.57 -22.10
C ASP A 47 -4.77 -5.44 -23.15
N SER A 48 -5.66 -4.45 -23.07
CA SER A 48 -5.65 -3.24 -23.91
C SER A 48 -4.40 -2.35 -23.73
N PHE A 49 -3.72 -2.43 -22.59
CA PHE A 49 -2.49 -1.68 -22.32
C PHE A 49 -1.27 -2.45 -22.81
N MET A 50 -1.28 -3.78 -22.70
CA MET A 50 -0.27 -4.66 -23.27
C MET A 50 -0.27 -4.58 -24.81
N GLU A 51 -1.45 -4.47 -25.42
CA GLU A 51 -1.60 -4.32 -26.88
C GLU A 51 -1.02 -3.00 -27.41
N LYS A 52 -1.09 -1.91 -26.61
CA LYS A 52 -0.43 -0.63 -26.93
C LYS A 52 1.08 -0.62 -26.70
N LEU A 53 1.61 -1.64 -26.02
CA LEU A 53 3.02 -1.79 -25.64
C LEU A 53 3.73 -2.90 -26.47
N GLN A 54 3.24 -3.21 -27.68
CA GLN A 54 3.85 -4.22 -28.57
C GLN A 54 5.30 -3.91 -28.99
N ASP A 55 5.72 -2.66 -28.91
CA ASP A 55 7.10 -2.25 -29.19
C ASP A 55 8.01 -2.54 -27.98
N PRO A 56 9.01 -3.43 -28.10
CA PRO A 56 9.85 -3.87 -26.98
C PRO A 56 10.61 -2.73 -26.30
N ASP A 57 10.99 -1.68 -27.04
CA ASP A 57 11.65 -0.51 -26.45
C ASP A 57 10.69 0.35 -25.63
N LYS A 58 9.41 0.42 -26.05
CA LYS A 58 8.36 1.11 -25.28
C LYS A 58 7.99 0.32 -24.03
N LEU A 59 7.91 -1.01 -24.12
CA LEU A 59 7.70 -1.90 -22.98
C LEU A 59 8.81 -1.76 -21.93
N LYS A 60 10.07 -1.70 -22.36
CA LYS A 60 11.23 -1.53 -21.47
C LYS A 60 11.23 -0.17 -20.78
N LYS A 61 10.94 0.92 -21.50
CA LYS A 61 10.81 2.28 -20.92
C LYS A 61 9.65 2.34 -19.92
N PHE A 62 8.52 1.73 -20.26
CA PHE A 62 7.34 1.67 -19.40
C PHE A 62 7.59 0.84 -18.13
N THR A 63 8.25 -0.32 -18.25
CA THR A 63 8.70 -1.14 -17.11
C THR A 63 9.56 -0.35 -16.14
N LYS A 64 10.56 0.39 -16.64
CA LYS A 64 11.40 1.24 -15.79
C LYS A 64 10.60 2.32 -15.06
N LYS A 65 9.66 2.96 -15.76
CA LYS A 65 8.77 3.98 -15.17
C LYS A 65 7.87 3.37 -14.09
N MET A 66 7.28 2.21 -14.34
CA MET A 66 6.49 1.47 -13.36
C MET A 66 7.32 1.03 -12.16
N GLY A 67 8.59 0.65 -12.39
CA GLY A 67 9.55 0.36 -11.32
C GLY A 67 9.78 1.56 -10.41
N LEU A 68 10.01 2.76 -10.98
CA LEU A 68 10.16 3.99 -10.21
C LEU A 68 8.90 4.33 -9.41
N VAL A 69 7.72 4.22 -10.03
CA VAL A 69 6.44 4.44 -9.34
C VAL A 69 6.27 3.47 -8.18
N THR A 70 6.57 2.18 -8.40
CA THR A 70 6.48 1.13 -7.37
C THR A 70 7.46 1.38 -6.22
N PHE A 71 8.67 1.84 -6.52
CA PHE A 71 9.66 2.22 -5.53
C PHE A 71 9.17 3.39 -4.65
N ILE A 72 8.62 4.45 -5.26
CA ILE A 72 8.06 5.60 -4.54
C ILE A 72 6.88 5.16 -3.66
N VAL A 73 5.99 4.30 -4.18
CA VAL A 73 4.89 3.73 -3.39
C VAL A 73 5.44 2.96 -2.18
N GLY A 74 6.55 2.23 -2.34
CA GLY A 74 7.23 1.57 -1.24
C GLY A 74 7.70 2.54 -0.15
N ILE A 75 8.31 3.67 -0.52
CA ILE A 75 8.71 4.71 0.45
C ILE A 75 7.49 5.23 1.22
N VAL A 76 6.39 5.53 0.52
CA VAL A 76 5.17 6.03 1.17
C VAL A 76 4.56 4.98 2.10
N GLN A 77 4.58 3.69 1.72
CA GLN A 77 4.18 2.59 2.61
C GLN A 77 5.03 2.54 3.88
N GLY A 78 6.35 2.78 3.76
CA GLY A 78 7.25 2.87 4.91
C GLY A 78 6.92 4.05 5.82
N ILE A 79 6.63 5.23 5.25
CA ILE A 79 6.18 6.41 6.01
C ILE A 79 4.86 6.12 6.72
N THR A 80 3.91 5.47 6.05
CA THR A 80 2.64 5.07 6.66
C THR A 80 2.83 4.06 7.79
N ALA A 81 3.69 3.06 7.63
CA ALA A 81 4.04 2.11 8.69
C ALA A 81 4.65 2.83 9.90
N PHE A 82 5.59 3.74 9.66
CA PHE A 82 6.21 4.56 10.69
C PHE A 82 5.19 5.42 11.44
N ALA A 83 4.28 6.08 10.72
CA ALA A 83 3.20 6.87 11.30
C ALA A 83 2.31 6.03 12.22
N ILE A 84 1.98 4.80 11.81
CA ILE A 84 1.18 3.86 12.60
C ILE A 84 1.90 3.40 13.87
N PHE A 85 3.22 3.19 13.82
CA PHE A 85 3.99 2.75 14.98
C PHE A 85 4.32 3.88 15.97
N MET A 86 4.60 5.09 15.48
CA MET A 86 5.00 6.21 16.36
C MET A 86 3.83 6.83 17.12
N GLN A 87 2.65 6.92 16.50
CA GLN A 87 1.43 7.44 17.12
C GLN A 87 1.61 8.85 17.76
N GLY A 88 0.62 9.34 18.50
CA GLY A 88 0.74 10.58 19.29
C GLY A 88 0.83 11.90 18.51
N LYS A 89 0.54 11.90 17.20
CA LYS A 89 0.37 13.12 16.39
C LYS A 89 -0.78 12.97 15.39
N ASP A 90 -1.61 13.99 15.28
CA ASP A 90 -2.70 14.09 14.32
C ASP A 90 -2.23 13.87 12.87
N ILE A 91 -1.06 14.41 12.52
CA ILE A 91 -0.50 14.26 11.17
C ILE A 91 -0.24 12.80 10.81
N TYR A 92 0.15 11.95 11.78
CA TYR A 92 0.39 10.54 11.54
C TYR A 92 -0.91 9.77 11.24
N TYR A 93 -1.99 10.15 11.91
CA TYR A 93 -3.32 9.60 11.61
C TYR A 93 -3.74 9.93 10.17
N TRP A 94 -3.62 11.20 9.76
CA TRP A 94 -4.00 11.62 8.42
C TRP A 94 -3.13 11.02 7.32
N ILE A 95 -1.83 10.82 7.58
CA ILE A 95 -0.93 10.08 6.68
C ILE A 95 -1.43 8.64 6.50
N ALA A 96 -1.75 7.94 7.59
CA ALA A 96 -2.21 6.56 7.53
C ALA A 96 -3.56 6.43 6.81
N VAL A 97 -4.53 7.28 7.14
CA VAL A 97 -5.85 7.29 6.50
C VAL A 97 -5.76 7.68 5.03
N GLY A 98 -5.07 8.76 4.71
CA GLY A 98 -4.93 9.25 3.35
C GLY A 98 -4.29 8.24 2.42
N PHE A 99 -3.21 7.58 2.87
CA PHE A 99 -2.57 6.54 2.08
C PHE A 99 -3.43 5.27 1.94
N THR A 100 -4.17 4.89 2.99
CA THR A 100 -5.09 3.75 2.95
C THR A 100 -6.20 3.99 1.92
N LEU A 101 -6.82 5.18 1.93
CA LEU A 101 -7.84 5.57 0.94
C LEU A 101 -7.28 5.57 -0.48
N PHE A 102 -6.12 6.19 -0.70
CA PHE A 102 -5.45 6.16 -2.00
C PHE A 102 -5.23 4.73 -2.50
N SER A 103 -4.80 3.82 -1.62
CA SER A 103 -4.56 2.42 -1.95
C SER A 103 -5.85 1.68 -2.34
N ILE A 104 -6.97 1.94 -1.64
CA ILE A 104 -8.29 1.41 -1.98
C ILE A 104 -8.71 1.84 -3.39
N PHE A 105 -8.64 3.14 -3.69
CA PHE A 105 -9.00 3.65 -5.02
C PHE A 105 -8.08 3.10 -6.12
N SER A 106 -6.78 3.03 -5.87
CA SER A 106 -5.79 2.50 -6.81
C SER A 106 -6.05 1.03 -7.16
N VAL A 107 -6.31 0.19 -6.17
CA VAL A 107 -6.61 -1.24 -6.40
C VAL A 107 -8.01 -1.44 -6.97
N GLY A 108 -9.00 -0.68 -6.51
CA GLY A 108 -10.37 -0.71 -7.04
C GLY A 108 -10.44 -0.34 -8.52
N TYR A 109 -9.64 0.63 -8.96
CA TYR A 109 -9.53 0.96 -10.39
C TYR A 109 -8.94 -0.20 -11.21
N LYS A 110 -7.95 -0.92 -10.68
CA LYS A 110 -7.36 -2.09 -11.35
C LYS A 110 -8.34 -3.27 -11.46
N LEU A 111 -9.21 -3.45 -10.47
CA LEU A 111 -10.24 -4.50 -10.47
C LEU A 111 -11.32 -4.31 -11.55
N LYS A 112 -11.55 -3.08 -12.04
CA LYS A 112 -12.49 -2.83 -13.16
C LYS A 112 -12.09 -3.50 -14.48
N GLY A 113 -10.82 -3.89 -14.64
CA GLY A 113 -10.32 -4.53 -15.87
C GLY A 113 -10.34 -6.06 -15.83
N LYS A 114 -9.92 -6.69 -14.71
CA LYS A 114 -9.92 -8.14 -14.50
C LYS A 114 -10.10 -8.45 -13.01
N ILE A 115 -11.09 -9.28 -12.68
CA ILE A 115 -11.31 -9.79 -11.33
C ILE A 115 -10.29 -10.91 -11.08
N ASN A 116 -9.11 -10.52 -10.60
CA ASN A 116 -8.10 -11.47 -10.11
C ASN A 116 -8.20 -11.55 -8.58
N ALA A 117 -8.02 -12.76 -8.03
CA ALA A 117 -8.10 -12.99 -6.58
C ALA A 117 -7.10 -12.14 -5.78
N PHE A 118 -5.94 -11.82 -6.37
CA PHE A 118 -4.87 -11.09 -5.70
C PHE A 118 -5.15 -9.58 -5.49
N PRO A 119 -5.60 -8.81 -6.51
CA PRO A 119 -6.12 -7.45 -6.29
C PRO A 119 -7.33 -7.42 -5.34
N LEU A 120 -8.21 -8.43 -5.38
CA LEU A 120 -9.37 -8.51 -4.48
C LEU A 120 -8.93 -8.64 -3.01
N LEU A 121 -7.96 -9.53 -2.74
CA LEU A 121 -7.39 -9.71 -1.40
C LEU A 121 -6.71 -8.43 -0.89
N LYS A 122 -5.98 -7.72 -1.76
CA LYS A 122 -5.38 -6.43 -1.42
C LYS A 122 -6.42 -5.38 -1.06
N LEU A 123 -7.51 -5.29 -1.85
CA LEU A 123 -8.59 -4.36 -1.57
C LEU A 123 -9.26 -4.65 -0.23
N ALA A 124 -9.55 -5.92 0.06
CA ALA A 124 -10.12 -6.35 1.33
C ALA A 124 -9.20 -6.00 2.52
N ALA A 125 -7.88 -6.21 2.38
CA ALA A 125 -6.90 -5.83 3.39
C ALA A 125 -6.91 -4.32 3.66
N TYR A 126 -6.91 -3.47 2.62
CA TYR A 126 -6.95 -2.02 2.81
C TYR A 126 -8.28 -1.53 3.42
N LEU A 127 -9.41 -2.16 3.06
CA LEU A 127 -10.70 -1.86 3.69
C LEU A 127 -10.69 -2.22 5.19
N ALA A 128 -10.13 -3.38 5.55
CA ALA A 128 -9.98 -3.78 6.94
C ALA A 128 -9.09 -2.81 7.73
N ILE A 129 -7.96 -2.37 7.14
CA ILE A 129 -7.09 -1.35 7.73
C ILE A 129 -7.84 -0.04 7.92
N LEU A 130 -8.64 0.39 6.93
CA LEU A 130 -9.44 1.61 7.04
C LEU A 130 -10.43 1.51 8.20
N VAL A 131 -11.14 0.39 8.33
CA VAL A 131 -12.07 0.16 9.45
C VAL A 131 -11.33 0.26 10.79
N ILE A 132 -10.16 -0.39 10.93
CA ILE A 132 -9.34 -0.33 12.14
C ILE A 132 -8.91 1.11 12.44
N LEU A 133 -8.51 1.89 11.43
CA LEU A 133 -8.12 3.29 11.60
C LEU A 133 -9.32 4.17 12.00
N MET A 134 -10.53 3.89 11.51
CA MET A 134 -11.74 4.65 11.83
C MET A 134 -12.32 4.35 13.21
N LEU A 135 -11.88 3.29 13.90
CA LEU A 135 -12.32 3.01 15.27
C LEU A 135 -11.93 4.17 16.20
N SER A 136 -12.90 4.65 16.98
CA SER A 136 -12.70 5.77 17.92
C SER A 136 -11.54 5.52 18.89
N SER A 137 -11.36 4.25 19.31
CA SER A 137 -10.25 3.84 20.16
C SER A 137 -8.88 3.93 19.48
N THR A 138 -8.77 3.54 18.21
CA THR A 138 -7.55 3.70 17.41
C THR A 138 -7.24 5.18 17.22
N ARG A 139 -8.23 5.98 16.83
CA ARG A 139 -8.08 7.42 16.63
C ARG A 139 -7.58 8.12 17.90
N ALA A 140 -8.08 7.73 19.07
CA ALA A 140 -7.63 8.27 20.35
C ALA A 140 -6.12 8.07 20.60
N LEU A 141 -5.50 6.99 20.10
CA LEU A 141 -4.06 6.76 20.23
C LEU A 141 -3.22 7.75 19.41
N PHE A 142 -3.77 8.29 18.32
CA PHE A 142 -3.10 9.32 17.53
C PHE A 142 -3.36 10.74 18.05
N LEU A 143 -4.55 10.97 18.61
CA LEU A 143 -5.00 12.29 19.09
C LEU A 143 -4.69 12.55 20.58
N GLN A 144 -4.18 11.57 21.33
CA GLN A 144 -3.74 11.78 22.71
C GLN A 144 -2.50 12.69 22.71
N TYR A 145 -2.75 13.99 22.74
CA TYR A 145 -1.80 15.00 23.17
C TYR A 145 -1.42 14.72 24.63
N LYS A 146 -0.12 14.51 24.87
CA LYS A 146 0.47 14.79 26.18
C LYS A 146 0.55 16.30 26.37
#